data_AF-A0AAQ4EUG0-F1
#
_entry.id   AF-A0AAQ4EUG0-F1
#
_cell.length_a   1.000
_cell.length_b   1.000
_cell.length_c   1.000
_cell.angle_alpha   90.00
_cell.angle_beta   90.00
_cell.angle_gamma   90.00
#
_symmetry.space_group_name_H-M   'P 1'
#
loop_
_entity.id
_entity.type
_entity.pdbx_description
1 polymer ?
#
loop_
_entity_poly.entity_id
_entity_poly.type
_entity_poly.pdbx_seq_one_letter_code
_entity_poly.pdbx_strand_id
1 'polypeptide(L)'
;MDVATRYETALDNEGVFFTDSNGLFSVTRRLLSAVSRLTRIHKAARFLAHAQLHRRYNIDDDLGVEEPLDDRGINDEGIIAKGRHRLHLGTPREAADVLRTAALQEVYRPVYMFYPSPLPPNARKQHSELRVPLPRGGHLMTLEGTEDGRVLVRLENVGRDVAINVSVTHLLHSYLLLDARETVLSAHRYQSEVQRRRWPHAERQQQQESSGAAPDDYDFLAQQAGRENTLVNLQPGQIRTFLATPKAFSMPPPAGGGRP
;
A
#
# COMPACT_ATOMS: atom_id res chain seq x y z
N MET A 1 21.68 22.39 -11.10
CA MET A 1 22.01 22.16 -9.69
C MET A 1 21.25 20.94 -9.22
N ASP A 2 21.98 20.02 -8.61
CA ASP A 2 21.44 18.78 -8.07
C ASP A 2 21.67 18.75 -6.57
N VAL A 3 20.59 18.57 -5.80
CA VAL A 3 20.63 18.44 -4.34
C VAL A 3 20.29 17.01 -3.97
N ALA A 4 21.17 16.39 -3.19
CA ALA A 4 20.97 15.03 -2.72
C ALA A 4 21.34 14.87 -1.26
N THR A 5 20.73 13.87 -0.61
CA THR A 5 21.16 13.40 0.71
C THR A 5 21.92 12.09 0.57
N ARG A 6 22.98 11.97 1.37
CA ARG A 6 23.83 10.78 1.43
C ARG A 6 23.87 10.23 2.85
N TYR A 7 23.73 8.92 2.97
CA TYR A 7 23.95 8.18 4.20
C TYR A 7 25.16 7.26 4.01
N GLU A 8 26.18 7.44 4.85
CA GLU A 8 27.41 6.66 4.82
C GLU A 8 27.47 5.79 6.08
N THR A 9 27.71 4.49 5.90
CA THR A 9 27.87 3.55 7.01
C THR A 9 29.02 2.58 6.74
N ALA A 10 29.49 1.90 7.78
CA ALA A 10 30.51 0.86 7.66
C ALA A 10 29.93 -0.53 7.31
N LEU A 11 28.63 -0.61 6.94
CA LEU A 11 28.03 -1.87 6.52
C LEU A 11 28.65 -2.31 5.19
N ASP A 12 29.05 -3.57 5.11
CA ASP A 12 29.41 -4.20 3.82
C ASP A 12 28.14 -4.78 3.21
N ASN A 13 27.76 -4.28 2.05
CA ASN A 13 26.58 -4.73 1.32
C ASN A 13 26.93 -5.53 0.07
N GLU A 14 28.22 -5.80 -0.19
CA GLU A 14 28.71 -6.53 -1.38
C GLU A 14 28.18 -5.95 -2.71
N GLY A 15 27.86 -4.65 -2.74
CA GLY A 15 27.25 -3.98 -3.90
C GLY A 15 25.78 -4.34 -4.15
N VAL A 16 25.10 -4.98 -3.20
CA VAL A 16 23.67 -5.31 -3.24
C VAL A 16 22.88 -4.29 -2.42
N PHE A 17 21.76 -3.84 -2.96
CA PHE A 17 20.82 -2.96 -2.25
C PHE A 17 19.39 -3.23 -2.72
N PHE A 18 18.40 -2.68 -2.03
CA PHE A 18 17.00 -2.92 -2.32
C PHE A 18 16.30 -1.59 -2.60
N THR A 19 15.46 -1.58 -3.63
CA THR A 19 14.56 -0.46 -3.95
C THR A 19 13.15 -1.01 -4.02
N ASP A 20 12.16 -0.25 -3.54
CA ASP A 20 10.78 -0.67 -3.74
C ASP A 20 10.36 -0.57 -5.22
N SER A 21 9.30 -1.31 -5.56
CA SER A 21 8.59 -1.22 -6.82
C SER A 21 7.19 -0.72 -6.51
N ASN A 22 6.96 0.57 -6.77
CA ASN A 22 5.69 1.27 -6.53
C ASN A 22 5.15 1.10 -5.09
N GLY A 23 6.03 1.04 -4.10
CA GLY A 23 5.65 0.85 -2.69
C GLY A 23 5.15 -0.54 -2.32
N LEU A 24 5.17 -1.52 -3.24
CA LEU A 24 4.56 -2.84 -3.04
C LEU A 24 5.60 -3.91 -2.67
N PHE A 25 6.61 -4.11 -3.50
CA PHE A 25 7.63 -5.15 -3.28
C PHE A 25 9.02 -4.56 -3.32
N SER A 26 9.92 -5.06 -2.46
CA SER A 26 11.34 -4.73 -2.55
C SER A 26 11.99 -5.56 -3.65
N VAL A 27 12.72 -4.88 -4.54
CA VAL A 27 13.47 -5.49 -5.63
C VAL A 27 14.95 -5.40 -5.31
N THR A 28 15.64 -6.54 -5.40
CA THR A 28 17.09 -6.61 -5.26
C THR A 28 17.77 -5.94 -6.45
N ARG A 29 18.70 -5.04 -6.16
CA ARG A 29 19.56 -4.34 -7.12
C ARG A 29 21.01 -4.70 -6.84
N ARG A 30 21.80 -4.78 -7.90
CA ARG A 30 23.25 -5.00 -7.82
C ARG A 30 23.96 -3.89 -8.58
N LEU A 31 24.93 -3.25 -7.94
CA LEU A 31 25.78 -2.28 -8.60
C LEU A 31 26.62 -2.97 -9.68
N LEU A 32 26.45 -2.53 -10.92
CA LEU A 32 27.26 -3.01 -12.03
C LEU A 32 28.65 -2.38 -11.99
N SER A 33 29.67 -3.18 -12.31
CA SER A 33 31.10 -2.87 -12.13
C SER A 33 31.59 -1.60 -12.85
N ALA A 34 30.89 -1.11 -13.87
CA ALA A 34 31.22 0.12 -14.60
C ALA A 34 31.04 1.40 -13.75
N VAL A 35 30.00 1.45 -12.90
CA VAL A 35 29.78 2.55 -11.93
C VAL A 35 30.72 2.42 -10.72
N SER A 36 31.29 1.22 -10.49
CA SER A 36 32.25 0.98 -9.39
C SER A 36 33.60 1.70 -9.60
N ARG A 37 33.93 2.15 -10.82
CA ARG A 37 35.22 2.83 -11.08
C ARG A 37 35.28 4.24 -10.51
N LEU A 38 34.17 4.98 -10.46
CA LEU A 38 34.10 6.31 -9.82
C LEU A 38 34.04 6.23 -8.29
N THR A 39 33.57 5.11 -7.73
CA THR A 39 33.53 4.86 -6.28
C THR A 39 34.78 4.16 -5.73
N ARG A 40 35.69 3.70 -6.60
CA ARG A 40 36.94 3.00 -6.21
C ARG A 40 37.97 3.85 -5.45
N ILE A 41 37.80 5.18 -5.39
CA ILE A 41 38.67 6.03 -4.55
C ILE A 41 38.37 5.84 -3.05
N HIS A 42 37.22 5.24 -2.67
CA HIS A 42 36.85 5.01 -1.27
C HIS A 42 36.82 3.52 -0.92
N LYS A 43 37.98 2.86 -1.05
CA LYS A 43 38.17 1.42 -0.78
C LYS A 43 38.31 1.09 0.72
N ALA A 44 37.40 1.62 1.53
CA ALA A 44 37.01 1.02 2.79
C ALA A 44 35.53 0.67 2.61
N ALA A 45 35.15 -0.59 2.79
CA ALA A 45 33.77 -1.08 2.62
C ALA A 45 32.77 -0.15 3.32
N ARG A 46 32.17 0.75 2.55
CA ARG A 46 31.24 1.76 3.05
C ARG A 46 29.97 1.65 2.22
N PHE A 47 28.91 1.18 2.84
CA PHE A 47 27.58 1.29 2.28
C PHE A 47 27.23 2.77 2.13
N LEU A 48 26.86 3.13 0.91
CA LEU A 48 26.46 4.47 0.53
C LEU A 48 25.04 4.39 -0.02
N ALA A 49 24.09 4.96 0.71
CA ALA A 49 22.75 5.22 0.20
C ALA A 49 22.66 6.69 -0.24
N HIS A 50 22.12 6.91 -1.45
CA HIS A 50 22.00 8.22 -2.07
C HIS A 50 20.56 8.45 -2.55
N ALA A 51 19.98 9.59 -2.17
CA ALA A 51 18.65 10.00 -2.61
C ALA A 51 18.71 11.42 -3.18
N GLN A 52 18.36 11.56 -4.46
CA GLN A 52 18.21 12.85 -5.13
C GLN A 52 16.95 13.54 -4.60
N LEU A 53 17.09 14.75 -4.06
CA LEU A 53 16.00 15.49 -3.43
C LEU A 53 15.38 16.54 -4.34
N HIS A 54 16.23 17.25 -5.08
CA HIS A 54 15.82 18.37 -5.91
C HIS A 54 16.78 18.53 -7.08
N ARG A 55 16.27 19.00 -8.21
CA ARG A 55 17.02 19.26 -9.44
C ARG A 55 16.51 20.54 -10.07
N ARG A 56 17.43 21.32 -10.63
CA ARG A 56 17.16 22.53 -11.39
C ARG A 56 18.15 22.60 -12.54
N TYR A 57 17.68 22.60 -13.79
CA TYR A 57 18.53 22.70 -14.97
C TYR A 57 18.10 23.93 -15.77
N ASN A 58 19.07 24.66 -16.31
CA ASN A 58 18.86 25.85 -17.13
C ASN A 58 18.95 25.55 -18.64
N ILE A 59 19.03 24.28 -19.01
CA ILE A 59 19.12 23.77 -20.37
C ILE A 59 18.10 22.65 -20.49
N ASP A 60 17.34 22.63 -21.59
CA ASP A 60 16.42 21.55 -21.96
C ASP A 60 17.19 20.28 -22.33
N ASP A 61 16.57 19.11 -22.15
CA ASP A 61 17.21 17.83 -22.49
C ASP A 61 16.90 17.34 -23.91
N ASP A 62 16.21 18.16 -24.73
CA ASP A 62 15.79 17.88 -26.10
C ASP A 62 14.90 16.62 -26.22
N LEU A 63 14.18 16.25 -25.14
CA LEU A 63 13.25 15.11 -25.14
C LEU A 63 11.78 15.51 -25.38
N GLY A 64 11.54 16.76 -25.79
CA GLY A 64 10.26 17.23 -26.34
C GLY A 64 9.41 18.10 -25.42
N VAL A 65 9.90 18.47 -24.23
CA VAL A 65 9.23 19.47 -23.38
C VAL A 65 9.61 20.90 -23.81
N GLU A 66 10.78 21.07 -24.45
CA GLU A 66 11.28 22.35 -24.98
C GLU A 66 11.43 23.46 -23.92
N GLU A 67 11.62 23.06 -22.67
CA GLU A 67 11.81 23.98 -21.56
C GLU A 67 12.85 23.44 -20.57
N PRO A 68 13.75 24.29 -20.06
CA PRO A 68 14.65 23.87 -19.01
C PRO A 68 13.86 23.57 -17.73
N LEU A 69 14.34 22.62 -16.91
CA LEU A 69 13.80 22.35 -15.57
C LEU A 69 14.16 23.48 -14.59
N ASP A 70 13.58 24.67 -14.78
CA ASP A 70 13.91 25.93 -14.10
C ASP A 70 12.68 26.55 -13.39
N ASP A 71 11.95 25.77 -12.59
CA ASP A 71 10.78 26.27 -11.85
C ASP A 71 11.14 27.43 -10.91
N ARG A 72 10.64 28.64 -11.22
CA ARG A 72 10.99 29.89 -10.52
C ARG A 72 10.12 30.23 -9.31
N GLY A 73 9.00 29.54 -9.11
CA GLY A 73 8.09 29.83 -8.00
C GLY A 73 7.40 31.20 -8.12
N ILE A 74 6.77 31.65 -7.03
CA ILE A 74 5.94 32.88 -7.01
C ILE A 74 6.78 34.16 -6.95
N ASN A 75 8.00 34.09 -6.42
CA ASN A 75 8.91 35.22 -6.18
C ASN A 75 10.13 35.23 -7.12
N ASP A 76 10.13 34.42 -8.18
CA ASP A 76 11.24 34.25 -9.14
C ASP A 76 12.57 33.73 -8.56
N GLU A 77 12.61 33.28 -7.30
CA GLU A 77 13.83 32.80 -6.64
C GLU A 77 14.05 31.28 -6.77
N GLY A 78 13.06 30.55 -7.28
CA GLY A 78 13.04 29.10 -7.35
C GLY A 78 12.06 28.46 -6.36
N ILE A 79 11.68 27.21 -6.64
CA ILE A 79 10.78 26.46 -5.75
C ILE A 79 11.51 25.87 -4.55
N ILE A 80 10.82 25.81 -3.41
CA ILE A 80 11.31 25.18 -2.18
C ILE A 80 10.60 23.85 -1.97
N ALA A 81 11.33 22.74 -2.11
CA ALA A 81 10.84 21.41 -1.76
C ALA A 81 11.09 21.12 -0.28
N LYS A 82 10.06 20.65 0.44
CA LYS A 82 10.16 20.17 1.83
C LYS A 82 9.74 18.72 1.91
N GLY A 83 10.55 17.90 2.56
CA GLY A 83 10.30 16.46 2.70
C GLY A 83 10.77 15.93 4.05
N ARG A 84 10.43 14.68 4.33
CA ARG A 84 10.88 13.96 5.54
C ARG A 84 11.43 12.61 5.15
N HIS A 85 12.63 12.30 5.61
CA HIS A 85 13.19 10.95 5.54
C HIS A 85 13.05 10.26 6.90
N ARG A 86 12.69 8.98 6.89
CA ARG A 86 12.72 8.12 8.07
C ARG A 86 13.77 7.05 7.85
N LEU A 87 14.78 7.03 8.72
CA LEU A 87 15.80 6.00 8.72
C LEU A 87 15.47 4.96 9.78
N HIS A 88 15.46 3.69 9.39
CA HIS A 88 15.32 2.56 10.29
C HIS A 88 16.61 1.75 10.27
N LEU A 89 17.19 1.51 11.45
CA LEU A 89 18.37 0.68 11.63
C LEU A 89 17.94 -0.59 12.36
N GLY A 90 18.11 -1.74 11.72
CA GLY A 90 17.67 -3.03 12.23
C GLY A 90 18.12 -4.16 11.32
N THR A 91 17.71 -5.38 11.63
CA THR A 91 18.01 -6.52 10.76
C THR A 91 17.18 -6.45 9.48
N PRO A 92 17.65 -7.03 8.34
CA PRO A 92 16.85 -7.09 7.11
C PRO A 92 15.47 -7.76 7.29
N ARG A 93 15.38 -8.69 8.25
CA ARG A 93 14.13 -9.38 8.58
C ARG A 93 13.13 -8.44 9.22
N GLU A 94 13.53 -7.74 10.28
CA GLU A 94 12.69 -6.76 11.00
C GLU A 94 12.33 -5.56 10.11
N ALA A 95 13.30 -5.06 9.36
CA ALA A 95 13.13 -3.89 8.52
C ALA A 95 11.98 -4.08 7.52
N ALA A 96 11.84 -5.25 6.92
CA ALA A 96 10.80 -5.46 5.92
C ALA A 96 9.37 -5.45 6.48
N ASP A 97 9.16 -5.93 7.72
CA ASP A 97 7.84 -5.88 8.36
C ASP A 97 7.48 -4.44 8.79
N VAL A 98 8.49 -3.69 9.24
CA VAL A 98 8.31 -2.34 9.79
C VAL A 98 8.25 -1.28 8.71
N LEU A 99 9.12 -1.35 7.70
CA LEU A 99 9.27 -0.31 6.68
C LEU A 99 7.99 -0.10 5.89
N ARG A 100 7.32 -1.18 5.45
CA ARG A 100 6.08 -1.05 4.68
C ARG A 100 4.96 -0.45 5.52
N THR A 101 4.78 -0.94 6.75
CA THR A 101 3.80 -0.37 7.70
C THR A 101 4.07 1.11 7.98
N ALA A 102 5.34 1.46 8.25
CA ALA A 102 5.75 2.83 8.53
C ALA A 102 5.59 3.75 7.31
N ALA A 103 5.87 3.26 6.11
CA ALA A 103 5.67 4.00 4.86
C ALA A 103 4.18 4.26 4.61
N LEU A 104 3.31 3.27 4.84
CA LEU A 104 1.86 3.44 4.70
C LEU A 104 1.31 4.46 5.70
N GLN A 105 1.81 4.49 6.93
CA GLN A 105 1.44 5.53 7.91
C GLN A 105 1.87 6.94 7.48
N GLU A 106 2.90 7.06 6.65
CA GLU A 106 3.34 8.34 6.09
C GLU A 106 2.51 8.77 4.89
N VAL A 107 2.12 7.84 4.03
CA VAL A 107 1.28 8.10 2.84
C VAL A 107 -0.17 8.37 3.27
N TYR A 108 -0.72 7.53 4.15
CA TYR A 108 -2.09 7.59 4.64
C TYR A 108 -2.16 8.19 6.04
N ARG A 109 -1.55 9.38 6.21
CA ARG A 109 -1.65 10.10 7.49
C ARG A 109 -3.11 10.41 7.82
N PRO A 110 -3.49 10.42 9.11
CA PRO A 110 -4.84 10.79 9.51
C PRO A 110 -5.22 12.17 8.98
N VAL A 111 -6.47 12.31 8.54
CA VAL A 111 -7.04 13.61 8.21
C VAL A 111 -7.28 14.39 9.50
N TYR A 112 -6.64 15.55 9.61
CA TYR A 112 -6.87 16.46 10.73
C TYR A 112 -8.08 17.33 10.45
N MET A 113 -9.02 17.37 11.39
CA MET A 113 -10.19 18.24 11.36
C MET A 113 -10.06 19.29 12.47
N PHE A 114 -10.30 20.55 12.12
CA PHE A 114 -10.20 21.67 13.05
C PHE A 114 -11.60 22.25 13.31
N TYR A 115 -11.85 22.65 14.56
CA TYR A 115 -13.10 23.26 14.99
C TYR A 115 -12.81 24.61 15.66
N PRO A 116 -13.56 25.69 15.36
CA PRO A 116 -13.21 27.06 15.74
C PRO A 116 -13.45 27.41 17.22
N SER A 117 -13.98 26.50 18.03
CA SER A 117 -14.32 26.72 19.44
C SER A 117 -13.69 25.63 20.32
N PRO A 118 -13.45 25.87 21.62
CA PRO A 118 -13.12 24.78 22.52
C PRO A 118 -14.15 23.66 22.35
N LEU A 119 -13.64 22.46 22.03
CA LEU A 119 -14.48 21.29 21.93
C LEU A 119 -15.18 21.06 23.27
N PRO A 120 -16.48 20.70 23.28
CA PRO A 120 -17.15 20.25 24.48
C PRO A 120 -16.30 19.18 25.20
N PRO A 121 -16.31 19.11 26.54
CA PRO A 121 -15.52 18.13 27.28
C PRO A 121 -15.70 16.69 26.78
N ASN A 122 -16.90 16.36 26.29
CA ASN A 122 -17.29 15.03 25.82
C ASN A 122 -17.19 14.87 24.29
N ALA A 123 -16.55 15.79 23.58
CA ALA A 123 -16.42 15.69 22.14
C ALA A 123 -15.52 14.52 21.74
N ARG A 124 -15.96 13.74 20.74
CA ARG A 124 -15.18 12.65 20.15
C ARG A 124 -14.02 13.24 19.34
N LYS A 125 -12.79 13.09 19.84
CA LYS A 125 -11.57 13.64 19.21
C LYS A 125 -10.99 12.76 18.10
N GLN A 126 -11.41 11.49 18.03
CA GLN A 126 -10.94 10.52 17.05
C GLN A 126 -12.09 9.62 16.61
N HIS A 127 -12.10 9.29 15.33
CA HIS A 127 -13.11 8.45 14.74
C HIS A 127 -12.46 7.43 13.81
N SER A 128 -12.91 6.18 13.90
CA SER A 128 -12.58 5.10 12.98
C SER A 128 -13.87 4.35 12.71
N GLU A 129 -14.13 4.10 11.43
CA GLU A 129 -15.26 3.28 11.01
C GLU A 129 -14.94 1.78 11.06
N LEU A 130 -13.69 1.37 11.26
CA LEU A 130 -13.39 -0.05 11.38
C LEU A 130 -14.08 -0.64 12.62
N ARG A 131 -14.80 -1.76 12.43
CA ARG A 131 -15.50 -2.44 13.53
C ARG A 131 -14.54 -3.07 14.52
N VAL A 132 -13.53 -3.74 13.96
CA VAL A 132 -12.43 -4.37 14.65
C VAL A 132 -11.15 -3.92 13.95
N PRO A 133 -10.06 -3.62 14.67
CA PRO A 133 -8.77 -3.37 14.04
C PRO A 133 -8.40 -4.50 13.08
N LEU A 134 -7.87 -4.16 11.91
CA LEU A 134 -7.38 -5.16 10.98
C LEU A 134 -6.25 -5.99 11.62
N PRO A 135 -6.13 -7.29 11.27
CA PRO A 135 -5.00 -8.11 11.71
C PRO A 135 -3.65 -7.45 11.36
N ARG A 136 -2.58 -7.80 12.07
CA ARG A 136 -1.23 -7.29 11.77
C ARG A 136 -0.88 -7.61 10.31
N GLY A 137 -0.51 -6.58 9.55
CA GLY A 137 -0.26 -6.69 8.11
C GLY A 137 -1.49 -6.45 7.23
N GLY A 138 -2.69 -6.33 7.79
CA GLY A 138 -3.87 -5.93 7.04
C GLY A 138 -3.93 -4.41 6.83
N HIS A 139 -4.23 -4.00 5.61
CA HIS A 139 -4.45 -2.60 5.28
C HIS A 139 -5.68 -2.43 4.38
N LEU A 140 -6.53 -1.47 4.74
CA LEU A 140 -7.69 -1.05 3.94
C LEU A 140 -7.22 0.06 2.98
N MET A 141 -6.86 -0.34 1.77
CA MET A 141 -6.26 0.55 0.77
C MET A 141 -7.30 1.46 0.09
N THR A 142 -8.54 0.98 -0.08
CA THR A 142 -9.63 1.78 -0.64
C THR A 142 -10.93 1.47 0.09
N LEU A 143 -11.64 2.53 0.46
CA LEU A 143 -13.04 2.50 0.87
C LEU A 143 -13.74 3.69 0.21
N GLU A 144 -14.50 3.43 -0.83
CA GLU A 144 -15.06 4.48 -1.69
C GLU A 144 -16.49 4.15 -2.09
N GLY A 145 -17.40 5.13 -2.01
CA GLY A 145 -18.76 4.98 -2.52
C GLY A 145 -18.78 5.16 -4.03
N THR A 146 -19.49 4.28 -4.74
CA THR A 146 -19.69 4.38 -6.20
C THR A 146 -20.99 5.12 -6.52
N GLU A 147 -21.11 5.63 -7.75
CA GLU A 147 -22.28 6.40 -8.21
C GLU A 147 -23.60 5.63 -8.13
N ASP A 148 -23.54 4.30 -8.26
CA ASP A 148 -24.69 3.40 -8.17
C ASP A 148 -25.05 2.98 -6.73
N GLY A 149 -24.45 3.64 -5.73
CA GLY A 149 -24.75 3.43 -4.32
C GLY A 149 -24.11 2.18 -3.71
N ARG A 150 -23.21 1.51 -4.43
CA ARG A 150 -22.34 0.46 -3.87
C ARG A 150 -21.10 1.06 -3.21
N VAL A 151 -20.30 0.21 -2.59
CA VAL A 151 -19.02 0.55 -1.97
C VAL A 151 -17.94 -0.34 -2.55
N LEU A 152 -16.86 0.30 -2.98
CA LEU A 152 -15.62 -0.32 -3.41
C LEU A 152 -14.70 -0.48 -2.20
N VAL A 153 -14.29 -1.72 -1.95
CA VAL A 153 -13.38 -2.09 -0.87
C VAL A 153 -12.14 -2.76 -1.46
N ARG A 154 -10.96 -2.23 -1.16
CA ARG A 154 -9.68 -2.90 -1.47
C ARG A 154 -8.94 -3.20 -0.18
N LEU A 155 -8.67 -4.48 0.03
CA LEU A 155 -7.87 -4.96 1.16
C LEU A 155 -6.55 -5.50 0.63
N GLU A 156 -5.48 -5.19 1.34
CA GLU A 156 -4.16 -5.75 1.07
C GLU A 156 -3.55 -6.38 2.32
N ASN A 157 -2.73 -7.41 2.11
CA ASN A 157 -1.84 -7.94 3.14
C ASN A 157 -0.41 -7.46 2.86
N VAL A 158 0.05 -6.53 3.68
CA VAL A 158 1.37 -5.92 3.62
C VAL A 158 2.43 -6.73 4.37
N GLY A 159 2.01 -7.78 5.08
CA GLY A 159 2.90 -8.73 5.73
C GLY A 159 3.61 -9.63 4.70
N ARG A 160 4.66 -10.31 5.15
CA ARG A 160 5.51 -11.17 4.30
C ARG A 160 5.14 -12.65 4.36
N ASP A 161 4.88 -13.17 5.56
CA ASP A 161 4.90 -14.62 5.79
C ASP A 161 3.52 -15.19 6.19
N VAL A 162 2.60 -14.35 6.65
CA VAL A 162 1.37 -14.79 7.31
C VAL A 162 0.15 -14.32 6.50
N ALA A 163 -0.68 -15.27 6.09
CA ALA A 163 -1.99 -14.98 5.53
C ALA A 163 -2.93 -14.44 6.62
N ILE A 164 -3.79 -13.50 6.26
CA ILE A 164 -4.74 -12.87 7.19
C ILE A 164 -6.17 -13.14 6.75
N ASN A 165 -7.07 -13.24 7.73
CA ASN A 165 -8.51 -13.36 7.48
C ASN A 165 -9.20 -12.06 7.88
N VAL A 166 -9.98 -11.50 6.96
CA VAL A 166 -10.73 -10.25 7.18
C VAL A 166 -12.18 -10.47 6.75
N SER A 167 -13.14 -10.15 7.61
CA SER A 167 -14.56 -10.12 7.23
C SER A 167 -14.85 -8.82 6.50
N VAL A 168 -15.22 -8.91 5.22
CA VAL A 168 -15.66 -7.73 4.44
C VAL A 168 -17.04 -7.28 4.92
N THR A 169 -17.94 -8.23 5.20
CA THR A 169 -19.32 -7.93 5.63
C THR A 169 -19.38 -7.10 6.91
N HIS A 170 -18.54 -7.43 7.89
CA HIS A 170 -18.50 -6.78 9.20
C HIS A 170 -17.31 -5.81 9.35
N LEU A 171 -16.80 -5.29 8.23
CA LEU A 171 -15.63 -4.41 8.23
C LEU A 171 -15.90 -3.08 8.95
N LEU A 172 -17.11 -2.53 8.79
CA LEU A 172 -17.46 -1.19 9.27
C LEU A 172 -18.39 -1.22 10.50
N HIS A 173 -18.30 -0.18 11.33
CA HIS A 173 -19.11 -0.01 12.53
C HIS A 173 -20.53 0.44 12.19
N SER A 174 -20.65 1.38 11.25
CA SER A 174 -21.93 2.01 10.88
C SER A 174 -22.71 1.26 9.79
N TYR A 175 -22.05 0.38 9.02
CA TYR A 175 -22.63 -0.32 7.88
C TYR A 175 -22.27 -1.81 7.86
N LEU A 176 -23.22 -2.63 7.42
CA LEU A 176 -22.98 -3.99 6.92
C LEU A 176 -22.74 -3.94 5.42
N LEU A 177 -21.68 -4.59 4.95
CA LEU A 177 -21.37 -4.70 3.52
C LEU A 177 -21.93 -6.02 2.97
N LEU A 178 -23.13 -5.95 2.40
CA LEU A 178 -23.87 -7.11 1.88
C LEU A 178 -23.55 -7.34 0.39
N ASP A 179 -23.84 -8.54 -0.12
CA ASP A 179 -23.58 -8.94 -1.52
C ASP A 179 -22.16 -8.57 -1.99
N ALA A 180 -21.17 -8.74 -1.11
CA ALA A 180 -19.78 -8.43 -1.42
C ALA A 180 -19.25 -9.42 -2.45
N ARG A 181 -18.96 -8.93 -3.67
CA ARG A 181 -18.46 -9.72 -4.80
C ARG A 181 -17.07 -9.27 -5.20
N GLU A 182 -16.19 -10.23 -5.43
CA GLU A 182 -14.83 -9.95 -5.86
C GLU A 182 -14.78 -9.51 -7.33
N THR A 183 -13.98 -8.49 -7.59
CA THR A 183 -13.74 -7.92 -8.91
C THR A 183 -12.25 -7.87 -9.22
N VAL A 184 -11.91 -7.60 -10.48
CA VAL A 184 -10.55 -7.26 -10.86
C VAL A 184 -10.08 -5.97 -10.17
N LEU A 185 -8.77 -5.68 -10.17
CA LEU A 185 -8.19 -4.53 -9.47
C LEU A 185 -8.87 -3.17 -9.79
N SER A 186 -9.22 -2.96 -11.07
CA SER A 186 -9.92 -1.75 -11.54
C SER A 186 -11.44 -1.79 -11.37
N ALA A 187 -11.99 -2.83 -10.73
CA ALA A 187 -13.41 -2.99 -10.39
C ALA A 187 -14.41 -3.02 -11.56
N HIS A 188 -13.97 -3.03 -12.82
CA HIS A 188 -14.84 -2.99 -13.99
C HIS A 188 -15.46 -4.35 -14.39
N ARG A 189 -14.99 -5.46 -13.79
CA ARG A 189 -15.46 -6.82 -14.09
C ARG A 189 -15.39 -7.71 -12.85
N TYR A 190 -16.32 -8.65 -12.72
CA TYR A 190 -16.25 -9.67 -11.67
C TYR A 190 -15.09 -10.63 -11.90
N GLN A 191 -14.44 -11.04 -10.82
CA GLN A 191 -13.30 -11.94 -10.87
C GLN A 191 -13.67 -13.30 -11.48
N SER A 192 -14.91 -13.76 -11.25
CA SER A 192 -15.48 -14.99 -11.81
C SER A 192 -15.58 -14.98 -13.35
N GLU A 193 -15.55 -13.81 -13.98
CA GLU A 193 -15.67 -13.65 -15.44
C GLU A 193 -14.31 -13.56 -16.13
N VAL A 194 -13.21 -13.62 -15.36
CA VAL A 194 -11.85 -13.47 -15.87
C VAL A 194 -11.34 -14.80 -16.39
N GLN A 195 -10.95 -14.84 -17.67
CA GLN A 195 -10.30 -16.01 -18.26
C GLN A 195 -8.81 -15.72 -18.48
N ARG A 196 -7.94 -16.38 -17.71
CA ARG A 196 -6.49 -16.25 -17.86
C ARG A 196 -6.02 -17.01 -19.10
N ARG A 197 -5.41 -16.29 -20.05
CA ARG A 197 -4.75 -16.91 -21.21
C ARG A 197 -3.53 -17.71 -20.74
N ARG A 198 -3.38 -18.94 -21.24
CA ARG A 198 -2.23 -19.81 -20.95
C ARG A 198 -1.17 -19.58 -22.03
N TRP A 199 0.06 -19.29 -21.60
CA TRP A 199 1.21 -19.16 -22.49
C TRP A 199 2.09 -20.41 -22.39
N PRO A 200 2.51 -21.03 -23.50
CA PRO A 200 3.25 -22.31 -23.48
C PRO A 200 4.57 -22.28 -22.70
N HIS A 201 5.19 -21.11 -22.53
CA HIS A 201 6.40 -20.95 -21.73
C HIS A 201 6.19 -21.14 -20.23
N ALA A 202 4.96 -21.02 -19.72
CA ALA A 202 4.65 -21.19 -18.31
C ALA A 202 4.71 -22.66 -17.84
N GLU A 203 4.61 -23.63 -18.76
CA GLU A 203 4.60 -25.06 -18.43
C GLU A 203 5.95 -25.56 -17.93
N ARG A 204 7.06 -24.94 -18.36
CA ARG A 204 8.42 -25.37 -17.97
C ARG A 204 8.81 -24.99 -16.54
N GLN A 205 8.20 -23.94 -15.98
CA GLN A 205 8.41 -23.53 -14.58
C GLN A 205 7.46 -24.26 -13.62
N GLN A 206 6.21 -24.51 -14.03
CA GLN A 206 5.25 -25.26 -13.20
C GLN A 206 5.68 -26.72 -12.97
N GLN A 207 6.37 -27.36 -13.91
CA GLN A 207 6.88 -28.73 -13.72
C GLN A 207 8.07 -28.84 -12.74
N GLN A 208 8.77 -27.74 -12.41
CA GLN A 208 9.85 -27.76 -11.42
C GLN A 208 9.37 -27.42 -9.99
N GLU A 209 8.25 -26.70 -9.85
CA GLU A 209 7.65 -26.37 -8.53
C GLU A 209 6.56 -27.36 -8.08
N SER A 210 6.05 -28.22 -8.97
CA SER A 210 4.96 -29.17 -8.69
C SER A 210 5.40 -30.56 -8.16
N SER A 211 6.61 -30.68 -7.61
CA SER A 211 7.00 -31.90 -6.86
C SER A 211 6.62 -31.88 -5.37
N GLY A 212 5.83 -30.89 -4.91
CA GLY A 212 5.38 -30.85 -3.52
C GLY A 212 4.09 -30.08 -3.20
N ALA A 213 3.37 -29.52 -4.17
CA ALA A 213 2.12 -28.80 -3.90
C ALA A 213 0.90 -29.60 -4.36
N ALA A 214 0.04 -29.95 -3.41
CA ALA A 214 -1.26 -30.56 -3.65
C ALA A 214 -2.12 -29.68 -4.59
N PRO A 215 -3.09 -30.26 -5.32
CA PRO A 215 -3.92 -29.52 -6.27
C PRO A 215 -4.58 -28.32 -5.59
N ASP A 216 -4.62 -27.18 -6.27
CA ASP A 216 -5.29 -25.95 -5.86
C ASP A 216 -6.79 -26.20 -5.60
N ASP A 217 -7.11 -26.57 -4.37
CA ASP A 217 -8.46 -26.84 -3.84
C ASP A 217 -9.24 -25.55 -3.51
N TYR A 218 -8.87 -24.43 -4.16
CA TYR A 218 -9.47 -23.11 -3.93
C TYR A 218 -10.87 -22.97 -4.55
N ASP A 219 -11.20 -23.80 -5.53
CA ASP A 219 -12.49 -23.72 -6.25
C ASP A 219 -13.65 -24.40 -5.48
N PHE A 220 -13.35 -25.33 -4.56
CA PHE A 220 -14.37 -26.08 -3.82
C PHE A 220 -14.86 -25.36 -2.55
N LEU A 221 -13.98 -24.59 -1.87
CA LEU A 221 -14.37 -23.84 -0.66
C LEU A 221 -15.12 -22.53 -0.97
N ALA A 222 -14.98 -21.98 -2.19
CA ALA A 222 -15.69 -20.79 -2.62
C ALA A 222 -17.19 -21.06 -2.89
N GLN A 223 -17.57 -22.31 -3.16
CA GLN A 223 -18.97 -22.70 -3.44
C GLN A 223 -19.82 -22.99 -2.19
N GLN A 224 -19.21 -23.04 -0.98
CA GLN A 224 -19.91 -23.37 0.26
C GLN A 224 -19.91 -22.29 1.34
N ALA A 225 -19.25 -21.15 1.14
CA ALA A 225 -19.35 -20.01 2.05
C ALA A 225 -20.73 -19.35 1.91
N GLY A 226 -21.62 -19.69 2.83
CA GLY A 226 -22.99 -19.18 2.93
C GLY A 226 -23.09 -17.66 2.79
N ARG A 227 -24.18 -17.23 2.16
CA ARG A 227 -24.59 -15.89 1.71
C ARG A 227 -24.64 -14.77 2.77
N GLU A 228 -24.01 -14.91 3.94
CA GLU A 228 -24.19 -13.96 5.05
C GLU A 228 -22.89 -13.41 5.66
N ASN A 229 -21.71 -13.98 5.37
CA ASN A 229 -20.44 -13.38 5.81
C ASN A 229 -19.29 -13.69 4.83
N THR A 230 -18.87 -12.69 4.06
CA THR A 230 -17.72 -12.81 3.17
C THR A 230 -16.43 -12.70 3.99
N LEU A 231 -15.96 -13.83 4.52
CA LEU A 231 -14.65 -13.94 5.15
C LEU A 231 -13.58 -14.14 4.07
N VAL A 232 -12.65 -13.20 3.98
CA VAL A 232 -11.64 -13.15 2.93
C VAL A 232 -10.30 -13.54 3.52
N ASN A 233 -9.68 -14.58 2.98
CA ASN A 233 -8.29 -14.90 3.21
C ASN A 233 -7.41 -14.08 2.22
N LEU A 234 -6.40 -13.39 2.74
CA LEU A 234 -5.45 -12.58 2.00
C LEU A 234 -4.03 -13.13 2.23
N GLN A 235 -3.45 -13.66 1.16
CA GLN A 235 -2.06 -14.10 1.17
C GLN A 235 -1.11 -12.91 1.24
N PRO A 236 0.11 -13.08 1.78
CA PRO A 236 1.12 -12.02 1.80
C PRO A 236 1.32 -11.35 0.43
N GLY A 237 1.31 -10.01 0.40
CA GLY A 237 1.44 -9.22 -0.82
C GLY A 237 0.19 -9.18 -1.72
N GLN A 238 -0.88 -9.91 -1.38
CA GLN A 238 -2.10 -9.94 -2.17
C GLN A 238 -2.97 -8.70 -1.93
N ILE A 239 -3.56 -8.19 -3.01
CA ILE A 239 -4.62 -7.18 -2.99
C ILE A 239 -5.89 -7.83 -3.54
N ARG A 240 -7.00 -7.74 -2.83
CA ARG A 240 -8.32 -8.20 -3.29
C ARG A 240 -9.31 -7.04 -3.28
N THR A 241 -10.13 -6.99 -4.33
CA THR A 241 -11.07 -5.89 -4.59
C THR A 241 -12.49 -6.41 -4.55
N PHE A 242 -13.37 -5.72 -3.84
CA PHE A 242 -14.77 -6.10 -3.68
C PHE A 242 -15.69 -4.92 -3.99
N LEU A 243 -16.81 -5.21 -4.64
CA LEU A 243 -17.97 -4.33 -4.65
C LEU A 243 -19.01 -4.90 -3.69
N ALA A 244 -19.55 -4.07 -2.81
CA ALA A 244 -20.55 -4.47 -1.83
C ALA A 244 -21.67 -3.42 -1.73
N THR A 245 -22.85 -3.87 -1.31
CA THR A 245 -24.00 -3.00 -1.05
C THR A 245 -24.02 -2.60 0.43
N PRO A 246 -23.88 -1.31 0.77
CA PRO A 246 -23.90 -0.87 2.16
C PRO A 246 -25.32 -0.90 2.72
N LYS A 247 -25.49 -1.49 3.90
CA LYS A 247 -26.73 -1.43 4.69
C LYS A 247 -26.42 -0.83 6.06
N ALA A 248 -26.97 0.35 6.36
CA ALA A 248 -26.78 0.98 7.66
C ALA A 248 -27.29 0.08 8.79
N PHE A 249 -26.58 0.07 9.92
CA PHE A 249 -27.14 -0.51 11.14
C PHE A 249 -28.39 0.30 11.53
N SER A 250 -29.55 -0.35 11.52
CA SER A 250 -30.74 0.19 12.18
C SER A 250 -30.45 0.22 13.67
N MET A 251 -30.08 1.38 14.22
CA MET A 251 -30.34 1.61 15.63
C MET A 251 -31.86 1.70 15.79
N PRO A 252 -32.49 0.99 16.75
CA PRO A 252 -33.84 1.35 17.14
C PRO A 252 -33.85 2.84 17.54
N PRO A 253 -34.91 3.59 17.21
CA PRO A 253 -35.01 4.98 17.66
C PRO A 253 -34.80 5.03 19.17
N PRO A 254 -34.09 6.04 19.71
CA PRO A 254 -33.91 6.15 21.15
C PRO A 254 -35.28 6.09 21.81
N ALA A 255 -35.45 5.15 22.75
CA ALA A 255 -36.68 4.97 23.50
C ALA A 255 -37.09 6.34 24.04
N GLY A 256 -38.29 6.79 23.66
CA GLY A 256 -38.78 8.12 23.93
C GLY A 256 -38.59 8.47 25.41
N GLY A 257 -37.75 9.48 25.66
CA GLY A 257 -37.70 10.16 26.94
C GLY A 257 -39.07 10.77 27.17
N GLY A 258 -39.86 10.14 28.04
CA GLY A 258 -41.07 10.74 28.57
C GLY A 258 -40.72 12.11 29.13
N ARG A 259 -41.44 13.13 28.66
CA ARG A 259 -41.44 14.45 29.26
C ARG A 259 -41.91 14.32 30.72
N PRO A 260 -41.21 14.88 31.71
CA PRO A 260 -41.88 15.48 32.86
C PRO A 260 -42.61 16.76 32.44
#